data_AF-A0A091GAQ9-F1
#
_entry.id   AF-A0A091GAQ9-F1
#
_cell.length_a   1.000
_cell.length_b   1.000
_cell.length_c   1.000
_cell.angle_alpha   90.00
_cell.angle_beta   90.00
_cell.angle_gamma   90.00
#
_symmetry.space_group_name_H-M   'P 1'
#
loop_
_entity.id
_entity.type
_entity.pdbx_description
1 polymer ?
#
loop_
_entity_poly.entity_id
_entity_poly.type
_entity_poly.pdbx_seq_one_letter_code
_entity_poly.pdbx_strand_id
1 'polypeptide(L)'
;PNTALLSLVLMAGTFFIAFFLRKFKNSRFFPGRIRRLIGDFGVPIAILVMVLVDYGIQDTYTQKLSVPSGFSVTAPEKRGWVINPLGQNGDFPVWMMVASGLPAVLVFILIFMETQITTLIISKKERKLQKGSGFHLDLLLIVAMGGFFALFGLPWLAAATVRSVTHANALTVMSKAVAPGGLSIVIGDLLRQIPLAVLFGIFLYMGVTSLNGIQFYERLQLLLMPPKHHPDVTYVKKVRTLRMHLFTGLQLACLAVLWAVMSTVASLAFPFILILTVPLRMCLLRHFF
;
A
#
# COMPACT_ATOMS: atom_id res chain seq x y z
N PRO A 1 -7.84 13.67 -28.60
CA PRO A 1 -9.24 13.38 -28.19
C PRO A 1 -9.37 11.86 -28.00
N ASN A 2 -10.30 11.35 -27.18
CA ASN A 2 -10.46 9.91 -26.83
C ASN A 2 -9.40 9.27 -25.90
N THR A 3 -8.36 10.02 -25.53
CA THR A 3 -7.30 9.55 -24.61
C THR A 3 -7.85 9.11 -23.25
N ALA A 4 -8.86 9.82 -22.73
CA ALA A 4 -9.50 9.51 -21.46
C ALA A 4 -10.25 8.16 -21.50
N LEU A 5 -10.99 7.90 -22.59
CA LEU A 5 -11.73 6.64 -22.75
C LEU A 5 -10.76 5.47 -22.89
N LEU A 6 -9.72 5.61 -23.73
CA LEU A 6 -8.68 4.60 -23.87
C LEU A 6 -7.98 4.33 -22.54
N SER A 7 -7.62 5.37 -21.79
CA SER A 7 -7.02 5.22 -20.45
C SER A 7 -7.94 4.47 -19.48
N LEU A 8 -9.24 4.75 -19.50
CA LEU A 8 -10.21 4.03 -18.68
C LEU A 8 -10.30 2.55 -19.08
N VAL A 9 -10.30 2.25 -20.38
CA VAL A 9 -10.33 0.88 -20.91
C VAL A 9 -9.06 0.12 -20.52
N LEU A 10 -7.88 0.71 -20.67
CA LEU A 10 -6.61 0.11 -20.26
C LEU A 10 -6.57 -0.15 -18.74
N MET A 11 -7.04 0.81 -17.94
CA MET A 11 -7.11 0.68 -16.48
C MET A 11 -8.06 -0.46 -16.07
N ALA A 12 -9.31 -0.41 -16.55
CA ALA A 12 -10.33 -1.41 -16.23
C ALA A 12 -9.93 -2.80 -16.76
N GLY A 13 -9.42 -2.88 -17.98
CA GLY A 13 -8.93 -4.09 -18.61
C GLY A 13 -7.81 -4.75 -17.80
N THR A 14 -6.80 -3.98 -17.38
CA THR A 14 -5.71 -4.48 -16.53
C THR A 14 -6.25 -5.03 -15.21
N PHE A 15 -7.14 -4.29 -14.55
CA PHE A 15 -7.78 -4.71 -13.30
C PHE A 15 -8.56 -6.02 -13.46
N PHE A 16 -9.44 -6.11 -14.48
CA PHE A 16 -10.27 -7.29 -14.69
C PHE A 16 -9.44 -8.52 -15.05
N ILE A 17 -8.45 -8.40 -15.94
CA ILE A 17 -7.58 -9.52 -16.31
C ILE A 17 -6.83 -10.03 -15.07
N ALA A 18 -6.19 -9.13 -14.30
CA ALA A 18 -5.48 -9.52 -13.08
C ALA A 18 -6.40 -10.20 -12.06
N PHE A 19 -7.62 -9.66 -11.87
CA PHE A 19 -8.60 -10.21 -10.95
C PHE A 19 -9.12 -11.60 -11.39
N PHE A 20 -9.45 -11.78 -12.67
CA PHE A 20 -9.93 -13.05 -13.21
C PHE A 20 -8.83 -14.11 -13.23
N LEU A 21 -7.59 -13.77 -13.60
CA LEU A 21 -6.45 -14.71 -13.53
C LEU A 21 -6.19 -15.17 -12.08
N ARG A 22 -6.38 -14.29 -11.09
CA ARG A 22 -6.30 -14.71 -9.69
C ARG A 22 -7.45 -15.62 -9.27
N LYS A 23 -8.69 -15.38 -9.71
CA LYS A 23 -9.81 -16.32 -9.49
C LYS A 23 -9.56 -17.66 -10.18
N PHE A 24 -8.98 -17.63 -11.37
CA PHE A 24 -8.65 -18.81 -12.16
C PHE A 24 -7.70 -19.75 -11.41
N LYS A 25 -6.77 -19.23 -10.59
CA LYS A 25 -5.90 -20.03 -9.69
C LYS A 25 -6.66 -21.06 -8.84
N ASN A 26 -7.91 -20.74 -8.45
CA ASN A 26 -8.76 -21.57 -7.60
C ASN A 26 -9.90 -22.26 -8.36
N SER A 27 -10.01 -22.04 -9.68
CA SER A 27 -11.09 -22.58 -10.51
C SER A 27 -10.88 -24.06 -10.85
N ARG A 28 -11.93 -24.82 -11.16
CA ARG A 28 -11.81 -26.26 -11.46
C ARG A 28 -11.19 -26.57 -12.83
N PHE A 29 -11.08 -25.58 -13.70
CA PHE A 29 -10.52 -25.74 -15.04
C PHE A 29 -8.99 -25.83 -15.01
N PHE A 30 -8.41 -26.64 -15.92
CA PHE A 30 -6.98 -26.90 -16.13
C PHE A 30 -6.24 -27.74 -15.06
N PRO A 31 -5.17 -28.47 -15.45
CA PRO A 31 -4.34 -29.21 -14.52
C PRO A 31 -3.67 -28.28 -13.50
N GLY A 32 -3.58 -28.74 -12.25
CA GLY A 32 -3.25 -27.90 -11.10
C GLY A 32 -1.91 -27.15 -11.19
N ARG A 33 -0.91 -27.67 -11.92
CA ARG A 33 0.38 -26.98 -12.11
C ARG A 33 0.23 -25.75 -13.02
N ILE A 34 -0.40 -25.91 -14.19
CA ILE A 34 -0.60 -24.84 -15.18
C ILE A 34 -1.50 -23.75 -14.60
N ARG A 35 -2.60 -24.13 -13.95
CA ARG A 35 -3.54 -23.20 -13.32
C ARG A 35 -2.88 -22.32 -12.25
N ARG A 36 -2.00 -22.89 -11.43
CA ARG A 36 -1.23 -22.15 -10.41
C ARG A 36 -0.26 -21.17 -11.06
N LEU A 37 0.50 -21.63 -12.05
CA LEU A 37 1.45 -20.78 -12.79
C LEU A 37 0.74 -19.55 -13.39
N ILE A 38 -0.34 -19.77 -14.14
CA ILE A 38 -1.12 -18.69 -14.75
C ILE A 38 -1.69 -17.73 -13.70
N GLY A 39 -2.16 -18.26 -12.57
CA GLY A 39 -2.70 -17.45 -11.47
C GLY A 39 -1.65 -16.62 -10.73
N ASP A 40 -0.44 -17.15 -10.55
CA ASP A 40 0.67 -16.47 -9.88
C ASP A 40 1.31 -15.39 -10.78
N PHE A 41 1.38 -15.64 -12.09
CA PHE A 41 1.79 -14.65 -13.10
C PHE A 41 0.66 -13.73 -13.57
N GLY A 42 -0.51 -13.76 -12.92
CA GLY A 42 -1.69 -13.03 -13.38
C GLY A 42 -1.48 -11.51 -13.52
N VAL A 43 -0.74 -10.88 -12.60
CA VAL A 43 -0.43 -9.44 -12.66
C VAL A 43 0.54 -9.13 -13.81
N PRO A 44 1.74 -9.76 -13.92
CA PRO A 44 2.62 -9.58 -15.08
C PRO A 44 1.94 -9.83 -16.43
N ILE A 45 1.12 -10.88 -16.55
CA ILE A 45 0.38 -11.20 -17.78
C ILE A 45 -0.61 -10.08 -18.12
N ALA A 46 -1.35 -9.56 -17.12
CA ALA A 46 -2.28 -8.45 -17.33
C ALA A 46 -1.57 -7.19 -17.84
N ILE A 47 -0.40 -6.86 -17.29
CA ILE A 47 0.44 -5.75 -17.76
C ILE A 47 0.82 -5.96 -19.21
N LEU A 48 1.41 -7.12 -19.53
CA LEU A 48 1.91 -7.43 -20.85
C LEU A 48 0.80 -7.34 -21.90
N VAL A 49 -0.37 -7.93 -21.63
CA VAL A 49 -1.52 -7.89 -22.53
C VAL A 49 -1.98 -6.45 -22.78
N MET A 50 -2.13 -5.64 -21.74
CA MET A 50 -2.63 -4.27 -21.89
C MET A 50 -1.60 -3.32 -22.49
N VAL A 51 -0.30 -3.56 -22.27
CA VAL A 51 0.79 -2.85 -22.97
C VAL A 51 0.79 -3.20 -24.46
N LEU A 52 0.53 -4.45 -24.84
CA LEU A 52 0.40 -4.84 -26.25
C LEU A 52 -0.84 -4.21 -26.90
N VAL A 53 -1.96 -4.12 -26.17
CA VAL A 53 -3.16 -3.41 -26.65
C VAL A 53 -2.88 -1.92 -26.87
N ASP A 54 -2.19 -1.26 -25.94
CA ASP A 54 -1.75 0.14 -26.11
C ASP A 54 -0.82 0.30 -27.32
N TYR A 55 0.13 -0.63 -27.51
CA TYR A 55 1.04 -0.60 -28.65
C TYR A 55 0.34 -0.78 -29.99
N GLY A 56 -0.75 -1.57 -30.02
CA GLY A 56 -1.59 -1.76 -31.20
C GLY A 56 -2.46 -0.56 -31.57
N ILE A 57 -2.69 0.39 -30.65
CA ILE A 57 -3.51 1.58 -30.87
C ILE A 57 -2.58 2.80 -31.01
N GLN A 58 -2.12 3.06 -32.23
CA GLN A 58 -1.17 4.16 -32.50
C GLN A 58 -1.87 5.52 -32.69
N ASP A 59 -3.17 5.54 -32.94
CA ASP A 59 -3.92 6.75 -33.29
C ASP A 59 -4.25 7.65 -32.09
N THR A 60 -4.06 7.17 -30.85
CA THR A 60 -4.47 7.87 -29.63
C THR A 60 -3.33 7.92 -28.62
N TYR A 61 -3.04 9.12 -28.12
CA TYR A 61 -2.01 9.33 -27.10
C TYR A 61 -2.39 8.68 -25.75
N THR A 62 -1.43 7.99 -25.14
CA THR A 62 -1.51 7.51 -23.76
C THR A 62 -0.31 7.99 -22.95
N GLN A 63 -0.55 8.33 -21.69
CA GLN A 63 0.51 8.81 -20.81
C GLN A 63 1.36 7.61 -20.35
N LYS A 64 2.64 7.60 -20.70
CA LYS A 64 3.60 6.54 -20.37
C LYS A 64 4.50 6.92 -19.21
N LEU A 65 5.17 5.94 -18.61
CA LEU A 65 6.08 6.17 -17.50
C LEU A 65 7.32 6.97 -17.94
N SER A 66 7.50 8.16 -17.39
CA SER A 66 8.67 9.00 -17.65
C SER A 66 9.82 8.64 -16.70
N VAL A 67 10.73 7.78 -17.16
CA VAL A 67 11.95 7.43 -16.42
C VAL A 67 13.12 8.25 -17.00
N PRO A 68 13.87 9.02 -16.18
CA PRO A 68 15.03 9.76 -16.66
C PRO A 68 16.09 8.81 -17.22
N SER A 69 16.87 9.26 -18.20
CA SER A 69 17.92 8.45 -18.85
C SER A 69 19.16 8.22 -17.98
N GLY A 70 19.34 9.03 -16.95
CA GLY A 70 20.45 8.92 -16.01
C GLY A 70 20.09 9.44 -14.62
N PHE A 71 21.01 9.27 -13.69
CA PHE A 71 20.87 9.79 -12.34
C PHE A 71 21.29 11.26 -12.28
N SER A 72 20.41 12.12 -11.76
CA SER A 72 20.71 13.51 -11.47
C SER A 72 20.19 13.87 -10.08
N VAL A 73 20.82 14.85 -9.44
CA VAL A 73 20.29 15.44 -8.20
C VAL A 73 19.01 16.24 -8.50
N THR A 74 18.15 16.43 -7.49
CA THR A 74 16.84 17.10 -7.64
C THR A 74 16.95 18.53 -8.18
N ALA A 75 18.04 19.23 -7.86
CA ALA A 75 18.31 20.59 -8.30
C ALA A 75 19.83 20.77 -8.54
N PRO A 76 20.34 20.39 -9.73
CA PRO A 76 21.78 20.37 -10.00
C PRO A 76 22.42 21.76 -9.94
N GLU A 77 21.64 22.82 -10.16
CA GLU A 77 22.10 24.20 -10.06
C GLU A 77 22.23 24.71 -8.62
N LYS A 78 21.57 24.07 -7.65
CA LYS A 78 21.47 24.56 -6.27
C LYS A 78 22.18 23.68 -5.24
N ARG A 79 22.42 22.39 -5.53
CA ARG A 79 23.04 21.47 -4.58
C ARG A 79 23.92 20.43 -5.25
N GLY A 80 24.99 20.05 -4.56
CA GLY A 80 25.75 18.83 -4.84
C GLY A 80 25.06 17.56 -4.30
N TRP A 81 25.77 16.44 -4.42
CA TRP A 81 25.34 15.14 -3.89
C TRP A 81 25.39 15.05 -2.36
N VAL A 82 26.37 15.72 -1.73
CA VAL A 82 26.52 15.78 -0.27
C VAL A 82 26.13 17.18 0.20
N ILE A 83 25.29 17.26 1.22
CA ILE A 83 24.84 18.52 1.81
C ILE A 83 25.74 18.86 3.00
N ASN A 84 26.35 20.03 2.96
CA ASN A 84 27.11 20.54 4.10
C ASN A 84 26.13 21.01 5.19
N PRO A 85 26.18 20.47 6.42
CA PRO A 85 25.29 20.89 7.51
C PRO A 85 25.43 22.37 7.89
N LEU A 86 26.56 23.01 7.59
CA LEU A 86 26.80 24.43 7.85
C LEU A 86 26.26 25.36 6.74
N GLY A 87 25.71 24.79 5.66
CA GLY A 87 25.24 25.54 4.49
C GLY A 87 26.23 25.49 3.30
N GLN A 88 25.71 25.74 2.10
CA GLN A 88 26.51 25.77 0.85
C GLN A 88 26.64 27.19 0.26
N ASN A 89 25.58 28.01 0.31
CA ASN A 89 25.54 29.37 -0.26
C ASN A 89 25.45 30.48 0.81
N GLY A 90 25.87 30.17 2.04
CA GLY A 90 25.82 31.05 3.21
C GLY A 90 25.75 30.24 4.51
N ASP A 91 26.01 30.90 5.64
CA ASP A 91 25.97 30.25 6.95
C ASP A 91 24.53 29.86 7.33
N PHE A 92 24.32 28.59 7.62
CA PHE A 92 23.02 28.13 8.11
C PHE A 92 22.82 28.57 9.57
N PRO A 93 21.73 29.26 9.91
CA PRO A 93 21.54 29.80 11.25
C PRO A 93 21.47 28.69 12.31
N VAL A 94 22.30 28.81 13.35
CA VAL A 94 22.40 27.81 14.44
C VAL A 94 21.06 27.60 15.15
N TRP A 95 20.25 28.66 15.33
CA TRP A 95 18.92 28.55 15.93
C TRP A 95 18.00 27.62 15.12
N MET A 96 18.13 27.60 13.79
CA MET A 96 17.34 26.77 12.91
C MET A 96 17.80 25.31 12.93
N MET A 97 19.10 25.06 13.18
CA MET A 97 19.61 23.70 13.42
C MET A 97 18.92 23.08 14.64
N VAL A 98 18.84 23.83 15.75
CA VAL A 98 18.16 23.35 16.96
C VAL A 98 16.65 23.25 16.75
N ALA A 99 16.05 24.26 16.11
CA ALA A 99 14.61 24.26 15.81
C ALA A 99 14.19 23.10 14.89
N SER A 100 15.09 22.61 14.02
CA SER A 100 14.85 21.44 13.17
C SER A 100 14.60 20.14 13.95
N GLY A 101 14.94 20.10 15.24
CA GLY A 101 14.57 18.99 16.12
C GLY A 101 13.06 18.80 16.22
N LEU A 102 12.26 19.87 16.19
CA LEU A 102 10.80 19.79 16.27
C LEU A 102 10.18 19.05 15.05
N PRO A 103 10.44 19.45 13.79
CA PRO A 103 9.94 18.69 12.64
C PRO A 103 10.59 17.30 12.54
N ALA A 104 11.83 17.11 13.00
CA ALA A 104 12.46 15.79 13.03
C ALA A 104 11.71 14.82 13.97
N VAL A 105 11.29 15.27 15.16
CA VAL A 105 10.45 14.49 16.08
C VAL A 105 9.09 14.18 15.46
N LEU A 106 8.48 15.14 14.75
CA LEU A 106 7.21 14.90 14.06
C LEU A 106 7.35 13.82 12.97
N VAL A 107 8.38 13.91 12.14
CA VAL A 107 8.69 12.90 11.09
C VAL A 107 9.00 11.55 11.73
N PHE A 108 9.73 11.52 12.84
CA PHE A 108 9.99 10.29 13.58
C PHE A 108 8.68 9.64 14.07
N ILE A 109 7.75 10.40 14.64
CA ILE A 109 6.44 9.89 15.08
C ILE A 109 5.64 9.33 13.90
N LEU A 110 5.65 10.02 12.75
CA LEU A 110 4.99 9.55 11.52
C LEU A 110 5.57 8.21 11.06
N ILE A 111 6.90 8.14 10.89
CA ILE A 111 7.60 6.92 10.45
C ILE A 111 7.40 5.78 11.45
N PHE A 112 7.48 6.08 12.75
CA PHE A 112 7.25 5.11 13.82
C PHE A 112 5.85 4.52 13.71
N MET A 113 4.82 5.37 13.63
CA MET A 113 3.43 4.91 13.58
C MET A 113 3.14 4.10 12.32
N GLU A 114 3.55 4.57 11.14
CA GLU A 114 3.35 3.84 9.89
C GLU A 114 4.08 2.49 9.88
N THR A 115 5.32 2.45 10.37
CA THR A 115 6.13 1.22 10.41
C THR A 115 5.57 0.22 11.40
N GLN A 116 5.24 0.65 12.63
CA GLN A 116 4.70 -0.25 13.65
C GLN A 116 3.32 -0.81 13.24
N ILE A 117 2.43 0.03 12.70
CA ILE A 117 1.13 -0.43 12.18
C ILE A 117 1.33 -1.41 11.02
N THR A 118 2.23 -1.09 10.08
CA THR A 118 2.50 -1.96 8.92
C THR A 118 3.05 -3.32 9.35
N THR A 119 4.05 -3.34 10.24
CA THR A 119 4.63 -4.58 10.75
C THR A 119 3.60 -5.40 11.52
N LEU A 120 2.77 -4.77 12.36
CA LEU A 120 1.66 -5.44 13.08
C LEU A 120 0.63 -6.08 12.13
N ILE A 121 0.30 -5.41 11.02
CA ILE A 121 -0.64 -5.95 10.01
C ILE A 121 -0.04 -7.17 9.31
N ILE A 122 1.26 -7.16 9.03
CA ILE A 122 1.96 -8.27 8.36
C ILE A 122 2.20 -9.42 9.31
N SER A 123 2.53 -9.15 10.58
CA SER A 123 2.86 -10.15 11.59
C SER A 123 1.64 -10.77 12.27
N LYS A 124 0.43 -10.59 11.71
CA LYS A 124 -0.79 -11.22 12.23
C LYS A 124 -0.64 -12.73 12.30
N LYS A 125 -1.05 -13.31 13.44
CA LYS A 125 -1.00 -14.77 13.68
C LYS A 125 -1.74 -15.58 12.61
N GLU A 126 -2.79 -15.01 12.03
CA GLU A 126 -3.59 -15.59 10.93
C GLU A 126 -2.74 -15.93 9.68
N ARG A 127 -1.61 -15.23 9.46
CA ARG A 127 -0.72 -15.45 8.31
C ARG A 127 0.29 -16.58 8.49
N LYS A 128 0.35 -17.20 9.68
CA LYS A 128 1.22 -18.36 9.97
C LYS A 128 2.68 -18.18 9.55
N LEU A 129 3.27 -17.02 9.85
CA LEU A 129 4.69 -16.77 9.59
C LEU A 129 5.55 -17.73 10.40
N GLN A 130 6.55 -18.35 9.75
CA GLN A 130 7.43 -19.32 10.41
C GLN A 130 8.57 -18.67 11.21
N LYS A 131 8.94 -17.43 10.89
CA LYS A 131 9.96 -16.65 11.59
C LYS A 131 9.31 -15.46 12.29
N GLY A 132 9.90 -15.04 13.42
CA GLY A 132 9.45 -13.88 14.19
C GLY A 132 9.65 -12.56 13.44
N SER A 133 8.98 -11.51 13.89
CA SER A 133 9.07 -10.14 13.36
C SER A 133 9.97 -9.25 14.23
N GLY A 134 10.83 -8.45 13.61
CA GLY A 134 11.81 -7.60 14.30
C GLY A 134 11.39 -6.13 14.43
N PHE A 135 10.37 -5.83 15.24
CA PHE A 135 9.82 -4.45 15.36
C PHE A 135 10.86 -3.37 15.71
N HIS A 136 11.78 -3.67 16.63
CA HIS A 136 12.80 -2.71 17.06
C HIS A 136 13.92 -2.55 16.03
N LEU A 137 14.33 -3.66 15.41
CA LEU A 137 15.37 -3.65 14.39
C LEU A 137 14.90 -2.91 13.13
N ASP A 138 13.66 -3.14 12.71
CA ASP A 138 13.04 -2.45 11.58
C ASP A 138 13.00 -0.94 11.81
N LEU A 139 12.60 -0.50 13.01
CA LEU A 139 12.57 0.91 13.38
C LEU A 139 13.97 1.53 13.38
N LEU A 140 14.95 0.87 14.01
CA LEU A 140 16.33 1.35 14.07
C LEU A 140 16.90 1.52 12.66
N LEU A 141 16.69 0.52 11.79
CA LEU A 141 17.22 0.51 10.44
C LEU A 141 16.58 1.61 9.58
N ILE A 142 15.25 1.77 9.60
CA ILE A 142 14.56 2.80 8.82
C ILE A 142 14.97 4.21 9.27
N VAL A 143 15.03 4.46 10.58
CA VAL A 143 15.40 5.78 11.11
C VAL A 143 16.87 6.09 10.86
N ALA A 144 17.77 5.12 11.05
CA ALA A 144 19.19 5.30 10.74
C ALA A 144 19.43 5.56 9.24
N MET A 145 18.76 4.82 8.35
CA MET A 145 18.81 5.07 6.91
C MET A 145 18.22 6.42 6.54
N GLY A 146 17.11 6.83 7.15
CA GLY A 146 16.51 8.15 6.95
C GLY A 146 17.47 9.28 7.34
N GLY A 147 18.15 9.17 8.47
CA GLY A 147 19.17 10.12 8.90
C GLY A 147 20.38 10.15 7.95
N PHE A 148 20.85 8.99 7.51
CA PHE A 148 21.94 8.90 6.52
C PHE A 148 21.54 9.53 5.17
N PHE A 149 20.35 9.23 4.66
CA PHE A 149 19.83 9.78 3.40
C PHE A 149 19.62 11.29 3.45
N ALA A 150 19.26 11.84 4.60
CA ALA A 150 19.16 13.29 4.79
C ALA A 150 20.50 14.01 4.49
N LEU A 151 21.66 13.40 4.78
CA LEU A 151 22.99 13.96 4.47
C LEU A 151 23.23 14.12 2.96
N PHE A 152 22.57 13.31 2.14
CA PHE A 152 22.66 13.35 0.67
C PHE A 152 21.48 14.10 0.02
N GLY A 153 20.58 14.66 0.83
CA GLY A 153 19.35 15.28 0.34
C GLY A 153 18.41 14.29 -0.35
N LEU A 154 18.47 13.02 0.05
CA LEU A 154 17.55 11.98 -0.40
C LEU A 154 16.31 11.99 0.51
N PRO A 155 15.12 11.63 -0.02
CA PRO A 155 13.91 11.55 0.79
C PRO A 155 14.05 10.44 1.83
N TRP A 156 13.50 10.67 3.03
CA TRP A 156 13.32 9.61 4.01
C TRP A 156 12.29 8.58 3.50
N LEU A 157 12.41 7.36 4.00
CA LEU A 157 11.54 6.24 3.64
C LEU A 157 10.73 5.79 4.85
N ALA A 158 9.50 5.36 4.62
CA ALA A 158 8.63 4.73 5.61
C ALA A 158 8.10 3.40 5.06
N ALA A 159 7.67 2.51 5.94
CA ALA A 159 7.10 1.23 5.53
C ALA A 159 5.73 1.44 4.87
N ALA A 160 5.61 1.13 3.57
CA ALA A 160 4.38 1.32 2.82
C ALA A 160 3.39 0.16 3.05
N THR A 161 2.32 0.38 3.83
CA THR A 161 1.38 -0.68 4.25
C THR A 161 0.80 -1.51 3.12
N VAL A 162 0.22 -0.88 2.09
CA VAL A 162 -0.42 -1.59 0.96
C VAL A 162 0.60 -2.40 0.16
N ARG A 163 1.79 -1.83 -0.07
CA ARG A 163 2.87 -2.50 -0.80
C ARG A 163 3.39 -3.71 -0.01
N SER A 164 3.63 -3.54 1.29
CA SER A 164 4.13 -4.62 2.13
C SER A 164 3.09 -5.74 2.31
N VAL A 165 1.80 -5.41 2.41
CA VAL A 165 0.71 -6.40 2.45
C VAL A 165 0.60 -7.16 1.13
N THR A 166 0.63 -6.48 -0.01
CA THR A 166 0.54 -7.12 -1.33
C THR A 166 1.76 -7.97 -1.64
N HIS A 167 2.96 -7.52 -1.27
CA HIS A 167 4.19 -8.31 -1.32
C HIS A 167 4.08 -9.58 -0.45
N ALA A 168 3.63 -9.45 0.79
CA ALA A 168 3.38 -10.60 1.65
C ALA A 168 2.31 -11.56 1.06
N ASN A 169 1.24 -11.02 0.47
CA ASN A 169 0.19 -11.81 -0.19
C ASN A 169 0.67 -12.51 -1.47
N ALA A 170 1.68 -11.96 -2.16
CA ALA A 170 2.32 -12.58 -3.31
C ALA A 170 3.25 -13.73 -2.88
N LEU A 171 3.93 -13.58 -1.74
CA LEU A 171 4.77 -14.61 -1.13
C LEU A 171 3.96 -15.65 -0.32
N THR A 172 2.68 -15.40 -0.05
CA THR A 172 1.82 -16.34 0.66
C THR A 172 1.46 -17.50 -0.24
N VAL A 173 2.18 -18.61 -0.04
CA VAL A 173 1.94 -19.87 -0.74
C VAL A 173 0.69 -20.52 -0.16
N MET A 174 -0.47 -20.25 -0.77
CA MET A 174 -1.73 -20.96 -0.45
C MET A 174 -1.71 -22.42 -0.93
N SER A 175 -0.74 -22.80 -1.78
CA SER A 175 -0.48 -24.19 -2.23
C SER A 175 0.91 -24.29 -2.84
N LYS A 176 1.65 -25.39 -2.56
CA LYS A 176 3.06 -25.64 -2.97
C LYS A 176 3.31 -25.28 -4.45
N ALA A 177 3.92 -24.11 -4.67
CA ALA A 177 4.46 -23.65 -5.95
C ALA A 177 5.72 -22.82 -5.66
N VAL A 178 6.72 -22.98 -6.53
CA VAL A 178 8.05 -22.37 -6.43
C VAL A 178 7.98 -20.93 -6.93
N ALA A 179 8.49 -19.98 -6.14
CA ALA A 179 8.63 -18.58 -6.54
C ALA A 179 10.03 -18.34 -7.14
N PRO A 180 10.17 -17.84 -8.38
CA PRO A 180 11.45 -17.34 -8.88
C PRO A 180 11.57 -15.82 -8.67
N GLY A 181 12.78 -15.39 -8.27
CA GLY A 181 13.16 -14.01 -7.99
C GLY A 181 13.19 -13.09 -9.22
N GLY A 182 13.03 -11.80 -8.96
CA GLY A 182 12.91 -10.76 -9.99
C GLY A 182 14.26 -10.21 -10.48
N LEU A 183 14.46 -10.23 -11.79
CA LEU A 183 15.38 -9.30 -12.48
C LEU A 183 14.66 -7.96 -12.61
N SER A 184 15.02 -6.94 -11.81
CA SER A 184 14.37 -5.62 -11.92
C SER A 184 15.29 -4.50 -12.44
N ILE A 185 16.60 -4.75 -12.59
CA ILE A 185 17.58 -3.65 -12.74
C ILE A 185 17.92 -3.36 -14.22
N VAL A 186 17.59 -4.25 -15.17
CA VAL A 186 17.96 -4.11 -16.60
C VAL A 186 16.79 -3.67 -17.51
N ILE A 187 15.68 -3.17 -16.93
CA ILE A 187 14.38 -3.03 -17.64
C ILE A 187 14.01 -1.56 -17.92
N GLY A 188 14.95 -0.61 -17.87
CA GLY A 188 14.66 0.82 -18.01
C GLY A 188 13.85 1.20 -19.26
N ASP A 189 14.21 0.65 -20.42
CA ASP A 189 13.53 0.94 -21.68
C ASP A 189 12.17 0.25 -21.82
N LEU A 190 12.01 -0.95 -21.25
CA LEU A 190 10.72 -1.63 -21.20
C LEU A 190 9.75 -0.94 -20.20
N LEU A 191 10.27 -0.36 -19.11
CA LEU A 191 9.46 0.42 -18.16
C LEU A 191 8.83 1.66 -18.80
N ARG A 192 9.56 2.34 -19.70
CA ARG A 192 9.05 3.52 -20.42
C ARG A 192 7.90 3.22 -21.38
N GLN A 193 7.73 1.98 -21.77
CA GLN A 193 6.64 1.58 -22.67
C GLN A 193 5.32 1.35 -21.93
N ILE A 194 5.34 1.27 -20.60
CA ILE A 194 4.15 0.97 -19.80
C ILE A 194 3.28 2.23 -19.65
N PRO A 195 2.00 2.21 -20.09
CA PRO A 195 1.07 3.29 -19.86
C PRO A 195 0.72 3.41 -18.37
N LEU A 196 0.61 4.65 -17.86
CA LEU A 196 0.19 4.92 -16.49
C LEU A 196 -1.21 4.36 -16.19
N ALA A 197 -2.09 4.33 -17.20
CA ALA A 197 -3.41 3.72 -17.11
C ALA A 197 -3.35 2.24 -16.66
N VAL A 198 -2.40 1.48 -17.19
CA VAL A 198 -2.17 0.08 -16.80
C VAL A 198 -1.74 0.00 -15.33
N LEU A 199 -0.81 0.86 -14.90
CA LEU A 199 -0.38 0.94 -13.50
C LEU A 199 -1.53 1.29 -12.56
N PHE A 200 -2.43 2.22 -12.92
CA PHE A 200 -3.63 2.52 -12.15
C PHE A 200 -4.55 1.31 -11.99
N GLY A 201 -4.68 0.47 -13.04
CA GLY A 201 -5.42 -0.78 -12.95
C GLY A 201 -4.82 -1.78 -11.95
N ILE A 202 -3.49 -1.87 -11.90
CA ILE A 202 -2.78 -2.69 -10.90
C ILE A 202 -2.92 -2.09 -9.50
N PHE A 203 -2.82 -0.76 -9.35
CA PHE A 203 -3.03 -0.09 -8.07
C PHE A 203 -4.44 -0.35 -7.53
N LEU A 204 -5.46 -0.31 -8.40
CA LEU A 204 -6.83 -0.69 -8.04
C LEU A 204 -6.91 -2.15 -7.61
N TYR A 205 -6.28 -3.08 -8.35
CA TYR A 205 -6.23 -4.50 -8.00
C TYR A 205 -5.52 -4.74 -6.65
N MET A 206 -4.39 -4.07 -6.42
CA MET A 206 -3.66 -4.11 -5.15
C MET A 206 -4.49 -3.53 -4.00
N GLY A 207 -5.22 -2.44 -4.23
CA GLY A 207 -6.17 -1.87 -3.29
C GLY A 207 -7.23 -2.88 -2.88
N VAL A 208 -7.96 -3.45 -3.84
CA VAL A 208 -9.02 -4.45 -3.57
C VAL A 208 -8.46 -5.70 -2.89
N THR A 209 -7.31 -6.22 -3.34
CA THR A 209 -6.72 -7.43 -2.74
C THR A 209 -6.13 -7.19 -1.35
N SER A 210 -5.73 -5.95 -1.02
CA SER A 210 -5.26 -5.59 0.32
C SER A 210 -6.39 -5.54 1.37
N LEU A 211 -7.65 -5.39 0.94
CA LEU A 211 -8.82 -5.43 1.82
C LEU A 211 -9.15 -6.85 2.30
N ASN A 212 -8.67 -7.88 1.60
CA ASN A 212 -8.88 -9.27 2.00
C ASN A 212 -8.15 -9.58 3.33
N GLY A 213 -8.88 -10.14 4.29
CA GLY A 213 -8.36 -10.43 5.64
C GLY A 213 -8.40 -9.25 6.61
N ILE A 214 -9.09 -8.16 6.25
CA ILE A 214 -9.44 -7.08 7.18
C ILE A 214 -10.83 -7.40 7.76
N GLN A 215 -10.88 -7.77 9.04
CA GLN A 215 -12.13 -8.06 9.77
C GLN A 215 -13.18 -6.93 9.71
N PHE A 216 -12.74 -5.67 9.63
CA PHE A 216 -13.64 -4.54 9.42
C PHE A 216 -14.35 -4.60 8.06
N TYR A 217 -13.62 -4.90 6.98
CA TYR A 217 -14.19 -5.03 5.64
C TYR A 217 -15.15 -6.22 5.54
N GLU A 218 -14.80 -7.36 6.14
CA GLU A 218 -15.69 -8.53 6.22
C GLU A 218 -17.01 -8.18 6.93
N ARG A 219 -16.95 -7.46 8.06
CA ARG A 219 -18.15 -7.00 8.78
C ARG A 219 -18.96 -5.95 8.01
N LEU A 220 -18.29 -5.12 7.22
CA LEU A 220 -18.97 -4.18 6.33
C LEU A 220 -19.78 -4.93 5.27
N GLN A 221 -19.24 -6.02 4.71
CA GLN A 221 -19.98 -6.88 3.79
C GLN A 221 -21.18 -7.56 4.48
N LEU A 222 -21.03 -7.95 5.76
CA LEU A 222 -22.13 -8.51 6.55
C LEU A 222 -23.25 -7.50 6.85
N LEU A 223 -22.98 -6.19 6.84
CA LEU A 223 -24.04 -5.17 6.95
C LEU A 223 -25.01 -5.22 5.76
N LEU A 224 -24.50 -5.57 4.58
CA LEU A 224 -25.27 -5.66 3.34
C LEU A 224 -25.89 -7.05 3.11
N MET A 225 -25.49 -8.05 3.90
CA MET A 225 -25.97 -9.42 3.78
C MET A 225 -27.15 -9.67 4.73
N PRO A 226 -28.25 -10.30 4.29
CA PRO A 226 -29.35 -10.64 5.18
C PRO A 226 -28.90 -11.69 6.23
N PRO A 227 -29.43 -11.64 7.47
CA PRO A 227 -28.96 -12.47 8.59
C PRO A 227 -29.06 -13.98 8.36
N LYS A 228 -29.94 -14.40 7.44
CA LYS A 228 -30.12 -15.81 7.05
C LYS A 228 -28.92 -16.42 6.32
N HIS A 229 -28.08 -15.58 5.68
CA HIS A 229 -26.93 -16.02 4.89
C HIS A 229 -25.60 -15.79 5.59
N HIS A 230 -25.61 -15.43 6.88
CA HIS A 230 -24.37 -15.18 7.60
C HIS A 230 -23.49 -16.44 7.65
N PRO A 231 -22.18 -16.31 7.36
CA PRO A 231 -21.26 -17.43 7.43
C PRO A 231 -21.03 -17.90 8.87
N ASP A 232 -20.60 -19.14 9.04
CA ASP A 232 -20.32 -19.80 10.33
C ASP A 232 -19.01 -19.31 10.99
N VAL A 233 -18.89 -18.01 11.20
CA VAL A 233 -17.72 -17.37 11.81
C VAL A 233 -17.93 -17.12 13.30
N THR A 234 -16.87 -17.24 14.11
CA THR A 234 -16.95 -17.22 15.59
C THR A 234 -17.60 -15.95 16.15
N TYR A 235 -17.41 -14.81 15.48
CA TYR A 235 -17.99 -13.54 15.93
C TYR A 235 -19.50 -13.45 15.68
N VAL A 236 -20.04 -14.06 14.62
CA VAL A 236 -21.49 -14.09 14.37
C VAL A 236 -22.21 -15.00 15.38
N LYS A 237 -21.56 -16.06 15.87
CA LYS A 237 -22.16 -17.00 16.84
C LYS A 237 -22.19 -16.47 18.28
N LYS A 238 -21.26 -15.59 18.64
CA LYS A 238 -21.09 -15.12 20.03
C LYS A 238 -21.83 -13.85 20.38
N VAL A 239 -22.13 -12.98 19.41
CA VAL A 239 -22.76 -11.66 19.68
C VAL A 239 -24.04 -11.45 18.87
N ARG A 240 -24.99 -10.72 19.44
CA ARG A 240 -26.23 -10.33 18.74
C ARG A 240 -25.90 -9.48 17.50
N THR A 241 -26.57 -9.75 16.38
CA THR A 241 -26.35 -9.09 15.08
C THR A 241 -26.45 -7.56 15.16
N LEU A 242 -27.39 -7.01 15.91
CA LEU A 242 -27.52 -5.56 16.11
C LEU A 242 -26.30 -4.93 16.79
N ARG A 243 -25.75 -5.61 17.80
CA ARG A 243 -24.54 -5.17 18.52
C ARG A 243 -23.33 -5.16 17.57
N MET A 244 -23.21 -6.16 16.72
CA MET A 244 -22.17 -6.21 15.69
C MET A 244 -22.30 -5.05 14.67
N HIS A 245 -23.51 -4.72 14.22
CA HIS A 245 -23.72 -3.60 13.30
C HIS A 245 -23.46 -2.24 13.95
N LEU A 246 -23.91 -2.03 15.19
CA LEU A 246 -23.61 -0.80 15.95
C LEU A 246 -22.09 -0.59 16.09
N PHE A 247 -21.36 -1.66 16.39
CA PHE A 247 -19.90 -1.61 16.47
C PHE A 247 -19.25 -1.27 15.11
N THR A 248 -19.75 -1.85 14.02
CA THR A 248 -19.22 -1.59 12.67
C THR A 248 -19.54 -0.16 12.22
N GLY A 249 -20.72 0.37 12.57
CA GLY A 249 -21.11 1.76 12.35
C GLY A 249 -20.22 2.75 13.10
N LEU A 250 -19.87 2.46 14.36
CA LEU A 250 -18.91 3.27 15.11
C LEU A 250 -17.52 3.27 14.44
N GLN A 251 -17.05 2.12 13.95
CA GLN A 251 -15.78 2.05 13.22
C GLN A 251 -15.81 2.85 11.91
N LEU A 252 -16.92 2.81 11.17
CA LEU A 252 -17.13 3.65 9.98
C LEU A 252 -17.10 5.14 10.34
N ALA A 253 -17.72 5.56 11.44
CA ALA A 253 -17.67 6.94 11.92
C ALA A 253 -16.23 7.38 12.25
N CYS A 254 -15.45 6.55 12.95
CA CYS A 254 -14.04 6.84 13.20
C CYS A 254 -13.23 6.96 11.89
N LEU A 255 -13.50 6.10 10.90
CA LEU A 255 -12.87 6.18 9.59
C LEU A 255 -13.23 7.47 8.85
N ALA A 256 -14.49 7.90 8.92
CA ALA A 256 -14.95 9.16 8.32
C ALA A 256 -14.28 10.37 8.96
N VAL A 257 -14.10 10.39 10.29
CA VAL A 257 -13.35 11.44 11.00
C VAL A 257 -11.89 11.48 10.53
N LEU A 258 -11.22 10.32 10.44
CA LEU A 258 -9.85 10.25 9.94
C LEU A 258 -9.74 10.74 8.49
N TRP A 259 -10.72 10.40 7.64
CA TRP A 259 -10.77 10.85 6.26
C TRP A 259 -10.98 12.37 6.14
N ALA A 260 -11.83 12.95 6.98
CA ALA A 260 -12.06 14.39 7.04
C ALA A 260 -10.77 15.13 7.43
N VAL A 261 -10.04 14.66 8.45
CA VAL A 261 -8.75 15.24 8.85
C VAL A 261 -7.76 15.15 7.70
N MET A 262 -7.65 13.98 7.05
CA MET A 262 -6.69 13.78 5.97
C MET A 262 -6.94 14.68 4.77
N SER A 263 -8.19 15.12 4.57
CA SER A 263 -8.57 16.06 3.51
C SER A 263 -8.18 17.52 3.83
N THR A 264 -7.66 17.80 5.03
CA THR A 264 -7.22 19.12 5.46
C THR A 264 -5.69 19.23 5.57
N VAL A 265 -5.18 20.44 5.74
CA VAL A 265 -3.76 20.71 6.03
C VAL A 265 -3.28 20.06 7.34
N ALA A 266 -4.20 19.65 8.22
CA ALA A 266 -3.90 18.93 9.44
C ALA A 266 -3.62 17.42 9.21
N SER A 267 -3.41 16.98 7.97
CA SER A 267 -3.03 15.60 7.64
C SER A 267 -1.77 15.13 8.38
N LEU A 268 -0.85 16.03 8.73
CA LEU A 268 0.32 15.72 9.56
C LEU A 268 -0.04 15.25 10.98
N ALA A 269 -1.23 15.62 11.48
CA ALA A 269 -1.74 15.18 12.77
C ALA A 269 -2.37 13.78 12.75
N PHE A 270 -2.45 13.14 11.58
CA PHE A 270 -3.09 11.83 11.37
C PHE A 270 -2.66 10.76 12.40
N PRO A 271 -1.37 10.56 12.71
CA PRO A 271 -0.98 9.52 13.67
C PRO A 271 -1.50 9.79 15.09
N PHE A 272 -1.54 11.05 15.51
CA PHE A 272 -2.04 11.42 16.84
C PHE A 272 -3.54 11.17 16.95
N ILE A 273 -4.31 11.51 15.91
CA ILE A 273 -5.76 11.26 15.89
C ILE A 273 -6.03 9.76 15.84
N LEU A 274 -5.26 8.99 15.06
CA LEU A 274 -5.36 7.54 15.05
C LEU A 274 -5.11 6.96 16.45
N ILE A 275 -4.04 7.39 17.13
CA ILE A 275 -3.76 6.96 18.51
C ILE A 275 -4.94 7.33 19.43
N LEU A 276 -5.47 8.55 19.33
CA LEU A 276 -6.58 9.03 20.16
C LEU A 276 -7.89 8.25 19.94
N THR A 277 -8.13 7.73 18.73
CA THR A 277 -9.31 6.91 18.45
C THR A 277 -9.28 5.54 19.16
N VAL A 278 -8.11 5.03 19.53
CA VAL A 278 -7.96 3.73 20.23
C VAL A 278 -8.50 3.75 21.67
N PRO A 279 -8.07 4.65 22.58
CA PRO A 279 -8.63 4.73 23.93
C PRO A 279 -10.09 5.17 23.91
N LEU A 280 -10.48 6.06 22.99
CA LEU A 280 -11.87 6.44 22.77
C LEU A 280 -12.73 5.20 22.46
N ARG A 281 -12.25 4.33 21.56
CA ARG A 281 -12.89 3.04 21.28
C ARG A 281 -12.94 2.14 22.51
N MET A 282 -11.87 2.05 23.30
CA MET A 282 -11.85 1.20 24.51
C MET A 282 -12.86 1.68 25.56
N CYS A 283 -13.00 2.99 25.76
CA CYS A 283 -13.95 3.59 26.67
C CYS A 283 -15.41 3.39 26.20
N LEU A 284 -15.68 3.70 24.92
CA LEU A 284 -17.00 3.53 24.33
C LEU A 284 -17.43 2.05 24.30
N LEU A 285 -16.50 1.13 24.00
CA LEU A 285 -16.78 -0.30 24.05
C LEU A 285 -17.18 -0.75 25.45
N ARG A 286 -16.47 -0.31 26.49
CA ARG A 286 -16.78 -0.68 27.88
C ARG A 286 -18.13 -0.13 28.35
N HIS A 287 -18.57 1.00 27.81
CA HIS A 287 -19.83 1.62 28.21
C HIS A 287 -21.04 1.05 27.45
N PHE A 288 -20.89 0.72 26.16
CA PHE A 288 -22.00 0.29 25.29
C PHE A 288 -22.13 -1.23 25.12
N PHE A 289 -21.09 -2.03 25.38
CA PHE A 289 -21.05 -3.46 25.04
C PHE A 289 -20.80 -4.42 26.20
#